data_AF-A0A2P9AG81-F1
#
_entry.id   AF-A0A2P9AG81-F1
#
_cell.length_a   1.000
_cell.length_b   1.000
_cell.length_c   1.000
_cell.angle_alpha   90.00
_cell.angle_beta   90.00
_cell.angle_gamma   90.00
#
_symmetry.space_group_name_H-M   'P 1'
#
loop_
_entity.id
_entity.type
_entity.pdbx_description
1 polymer ?
#
loop_
_entity_poly.entity_id
_entity_poly.type
_entity_poly.pdbx_seq_one_letter_code
_entity_poly.pdbx_strand_id
1 'polypeptide(L)'
;MMLEKLRACWGFSPTVDRNVALVEGFLKGKSFADLAQEHGLSTTRVRQIIEKADRLVGGGILTKAEPSKASPRSDFMVDYPYVWKLAEMHRLGSVTPHHFFTELERAGSLERLVDKMKRLPSRARTTRELARLAWQKERGESPWPAMKRSSVMIVEPSCPADHPDRGLQCQITLEPALQELVERAAESGWTEDEIAYALLELAGARLTECQRHFEGRMPQHAVAGTAAIGDVDA
;
A
#
# COMPACT_ATOMS: atom_id res chain seq x y z
N MET A 1 -10.60 -10.99 3.93
CA MET A 1 -10.54 -9.51 4.10
C MET A 1 -9.13 -8.92 4.17
N MET A 2 -8.26 -9.23 5.17
CA MET A 2 -6.92 -8.58 5.27
C MET A 2 -5.96 -8.96 4.14
N LEU A 3 -5.88 -10.25 3.79
CA LEU A 3 -5.00 -10.75 2.72
C LEU A 3 -5.43 -10.27 1.33
N GLU A 4 -6.74 -10.13 1.08
CA GLU A 4 -7.28 -9.56 -0.16
C GLU A 4 -6.90 -8.08 -0.31
N LYS A 5 -7.00 -7.31 0.78
CA LYS A 5 -6.54 -5.92 0.83
C LYS A 5 -5.04 -5.83 0.54
N LEU A 6 -4.21 -6.72 1.09
CA LEU A 6 -2.78 -6.77 0.78
C LEU A 6 -2.49 -7.07 -0.68
N ARG A 7 -3.21 -8.03 -1.28
CA ARG A 7 -3.08 -8.38 -2.69
C ARG A 7 -3.41 -7.16 -3.57
N ALA A 8 -4.46 -6.42 -3.25
CA ALA A 8 -4.79 -5.16 -3.92
C ALA A 8 -3.71 -4.07 -3.71
N CYS A 9 -3.17 -3.93 -2.50
CA CYS A 9 -2.14 -2.93 -2.18
C CYS A 9 -0.77 -3.21 -2.81
N TRP A 10 -0.41 -4.46 -3.05
CA TRP A 10 0.88 -4.83 -3.65
C TRP A 10 0.87 -4.85 -5.18
N GLY A 11 -0.30 -4.75 -5.83
CA GLY A 11 -0.43 -4.61 -7.27
C GLY A 11 0.17 -5.78 -8.06
N PHE A 12 0.75 -5.49 -9.23
CA PHE A 12 1.21 -6.48 -10.23
C PHE A 12 2.64 -6.99 -10.02
N SER A 13 3.16 -6.97 -8.79
CA SER A 13 4.48 -7.54 -8.55
C SER A 13 4.44 -9.06 -8.80
N PRO A 14 5.37 -9.64 -9.58
CA PRO A 14 5.46 -11.10 -9.73
C PRO A 14 5.70 -11.83 -8.40
N THR A 15 6.01 -11.08 -7.34
CA THR A 15 6.18 -11.60 -5.98
C THR A 15 4.93 -11.49 -5.11
N VAL A 16 3.79 -11.00 -5.60
CA VAL A 16 2.61 -10.74 -4.76
C VAL A 16 2.12 -12.00 -4.08
N ASP A 17 1.97 -13.11 -4.81
CA ASP A 17 1.46 -14.35 -4.22
C ASP A 17 2.41 -14.91 -3.15
N ARG A 18 3.73 -14.88 -3.40
CA ARG A 18 4.73 -15.24 -2.38
C ARG A 18 4.63 -14.32 -1.15
N ASN A 19 4.49 -13.01 -1.36
CA ASN A 19 4.41 -12.06 -0.24
C ASN A 19 3.13 -12.23 0.57
N VAL A 20 1.99 -12.53 -0.07
CA VAL A 20 0.73 -12.85 0.60
C VAL A 20 0.85 -14.16 1.38
N ALA A 21 1.47 -15.20 0.81
CA ALA A 21 1.71 -16.47 1.50
C ALA A 21 2.62 -16.30 2.73
N LEU A 22 3.66 -15.47 2.65
CA LEU A 22 4.52 -15.13 3.78
C LEU A 22 3.73 -14.49 4.92
N VAL A 23 2.85 -13.53 4.61
CA VAL A 23 2.01 -12.87 5.62
C VAL A 23 0.99 -13.84 6.21
N GLU A 24 0.34 -14.65 5.37
CA GLU A 24 -0.61 -15.65 5.85
C GLU A 24 0.07 -16.67 6.78
N GLY A 25 1.24 -17.18 6.40
CA GLY A 25 2.02 -18.09 7.23
C GLY A 25 2.44 -17.45 8.56
N PHE A 26 2.85 -16.18 8.53
CA PHE A 26 3.16 -15.42 9.75
C PHE A 26 1.94 -15.25 10.66
N LEU A 27 0.77 -14.89 10.11
CA LEU A 27 -0.48 -14.77 10.87
C LEU A 27 -0.95 -16.11 11.46
N LYS A 28 -0.58 -17.24 10.83
CA LYS A 28 -0.79 -18.60 11.36
C LYS A 28 0.25 -19.02 12.42
N GLY A 29 1.17 -18.13 12.79
CA GLY A 29 2.15 -18.35 13.87
C GLY A 29 3.50 -18.89 13.43
N LYS A 30 3.79 -19.01 12.12
CA LYS A 30 5.12 -19.43 11.65
C LYS A 30 6.18 -18.37 11.99
N SER A 31 7.37 -18.82 12.39
CA SER A 31 8.47 -17.90 12.68
C SER A 31 9.05 -17.30 11.39
N PHE A 32 9.78 -16.19 11.52
CA PHE A 32 10.51 -15.63 10.38
C PHE A 32 11.53 -16.60 9.78
N ALA A 33 12.10 -17.51 10.59
CA ALA A 33 13.09 -18.48 10.15
C ALA A 33 12.43 -19.58 9.30
N ASP A 34 11.28 -20.10 9.74
CA ASP A 34 10.54 -21.14 9.00
C ASP A 34 10.07 -20.62 7.64
N LEU A 35 9.53 -19.39 7.62
CA LEU A 35 9.11 -18.72 6.39
C LEU A 35 10.28 -18.41 5.45
N ALA A 36 11.45 -18.10 6.00
CA ALA A 36 12.66 -17.87 5.22
C ALA A 36 13.12 -19.17 4.53
N GLN A 37 13.12 -20.28 5.26
CA GLN A 37 13.46 -21.60 4.74
C GLN A 37 12.46 -22.08 3.67
N GLU A 38 11.16 -21.97 3.94
CA GLU A 38 10.08 -22.43 3.05
C GLU A 38 10.07 -21.71 1.69
N HIS A 39 10.40 -20.43 1.69
CA HIS A 39 10.33 -19.59 0.49
C HIS A 39 11.70 -19.23 -0.11
N GLY A 40 12.80 -19.82 0.39
CA GLY A 40 14.15 -19.59 -0.12
C GLY A 40 14.60 -18.13 0.02
N LEU A 41 14.25 -17.47 1.12
CA LEU A 41 14.57 -16.07 1.40
C LEU A 41 15.45 -15.96 2.64
N SER A 42 16.11 -14.81 2.82
CA SER A 42 16.74 -14.50 4.11
C SER A 42 15.69 -14.08 5.14
N THR A 43 15.95 -14.34 6.42
CA THR A 43 15.10 -13.93 7.55
C THR A 43 14.85 -12.42 7.56
N THR A 44 15.87 -11.64 7.21
CA THR A 44 15.76 -10.18 7.04
C THR A 44 14.79 -9.80 5.94
N ARG A 45 14.82 -10.50 4.80
CA ARG A 45 13.94 -10.21 3.68
C ARG A 45 12.47 -10.53 4.01
N VAL A 46 12.23 -11.65 4.69
CA VAL A 46 10.89 -12.02 5.19
C VAL A 46 10.35 -10.94 6.13
N ARG A 47 11.17 -10.50 7.10
CA ARG A 47 10.81 -9.41 8.02
C ARG A 47 10.41 -8.15 7.26
N GLN A 48 11.23 -7.68 6.32
CA GLN A 48 10.93 -6.47 5.53
C GLN A 48 9.60 -6.58 4.75
N ILE A 49 9.28 -7.76 4.24
CA ILE A 49 8.02 -8.00 3.52
C ILE A 49 6.83 -7.89 4.48
N ILE A 50 6.93 -8.51 5.65
CA ILE A 50 5.87 -8.48 6.67
C ILE A 50 5.69 -7.05 7.23
N GLU A 51 6.77 -6.32 7.48
CA GLU A 51 6.72 -4.91 7.90
C GLU A 51 6.12 -4.00 6.82
N LYS A 52 6.42 -4.27 5.54
CA LYS A 52 5.78 -3.57 4.42
C LYS A 52 4.29 -3.90 4.36
N ALA A 53 3.91 -5.15 4.57
CA ALA A 53 2.51 -5.58 4.62
C ALA A 53 1.76 -4.83 5.73
N ASP A 54 2.34 -4.80 6.93
CA ASP A 54 1.77 -4.15 8.11
C ASP A 54 1.48 -2.68 7.82
N ARG A 55 2.43 -1.95 7.19
CA ARG A 55 2.20 -0.56 6.77
C ARG A 55 1.08 -0.40 5.73
N LEU A 56 0.96 -1.33 4.78
CA LEU A 56 -0.04 -1.23 3.71
C LEU A 56 -1.47 -1.45 4.20
N VAL A 57 -1.66 -2.32 5.20
CA VAL A 57 -3.01 -2.53 5.78
C VAL A 57 -3.37 -1.56 6.89
N GLY A 58 -2.39 -0.78 7.36
CA GLY A 58 -2.56 0.16 8.47
C GLY A 58 -2.34 -0.47 9.85
N GLY A 59 -1.29 -1.26 9.98
CA GLY A 59 -0.94 -1.97 11.22
C GLY A 59 -1.82 -3.18 11.53
N GLY A 60 -1.46 -3.92 12.57
CA GLY A 60 -2.21 -5.05 13.11
C GLY A 60 -1.76 -6.43 12.61
N ILE A 61 -0.76 -6.52 11.73
CA ILE A 61 -0.12 -7.79 11.34
C ILE A 61 0.95 -8.16 12.35
N LEU A 62 1.81 -7.21 12.69
CA LEU A 62 2.72 -7.33 13.81
C LEU A 62 1.95 -6.85 15.05
N THR A 63 1.53 -7.80 15.88
CA THR A 63 0.69 -7.53 17.05
C THR A 63 1.38 -6.55 17.99
N LYS A 64 0.66 -5.46 18.27
CA LYS A 64 0.96 -4.37 19.21
C LYS A 64 2.24 -3.60 18.90
N ALA A 65 2.05 -2.33 18.53
CA ALA A 65 3.07 -1.30 18.75
C ALA A 65 3.17 -1.08 20.28
N GLU A 66 3.68 -2.06 21.01
CA GLU A 66 4.06 -1.89 22.41
C GLU A 66 5.56 -1.60 22.47
N PRO A 67 6.00 -0.70 23.35
CA PRO A 67 7.41 -0.59 23.66
C PRO A 67 7.92 -1.97 24.13
N SER A 68 9.13 -2.33 23.72
CA SER A 68 9.77 -3.54 24.22
C SER A 68 9.73 -3.55 25.75
N LYS A 69 9.55 -4.72 26.38
CA LYS A 69 9.76 -4.89 27.83
C LYS A 69 11.21 -4.59 28.26
N ALA A 70 12.13 -4.45 27.31
CA ALA A 70 13.48 -3.98 27.57
C ALA A 70 13.48 -2.50 27.98
N SER A 71 14.48 -2.10 28.76
CA SER A 71 14.68 -0.69 29.15
C SER A 71 14.62 0.24 27.92
N PRO A 72 14.05 1.45 28.06
CA PRO A 72 14.02 2.45 27.00
C PRO A 72 15.43 2.65 26.44
N ARG A 73 15.55 2.60 25.11
CA ARG A 73 16.86 2.70 24.44
C ARG A 73 17.37 4.15 24.35
N SER A 74 16.53 5.14 24.63
CA SER A 74 16.92 6.55 24.73
C SER A 74 15.95 7.35 25.61
N ASP A 75 16.44 8.50 26.09
CA ASP A 75 15.66 9.47 26.87
C ASP A 75 14.43 9.96 26.10
N PHE A 76 14.52 10.07 24.77
CA PHE A 76 13.37 10.42 23.93
C PHE A 76 12.23 9.39 24.05
N MET A 77 12.51 8.10 24.22
CA MET A 77 11.45 7.12 24.43
C MET A 77 10.72 7.33 25.76
N VAL A 78 11.39 7.92 26.75
CA VAL A 78 10.83 8.27 28.05
C VAL A 78 10.01 9.56 27.95
N ASP A 79 10.49 10.55 27.21
CA ASP A 79 9.83 11.85 27.04
C ASP A 79 8.57 11.76 26.15
N TYR A 80 8.54 10.82 25.20
CA TYR A 80 7.45 10.65 24.24
C TYR A 80 6.74 9.29 24.35
N PRO A 81 6.26 8.87 25.54
CA PRO A 81 5.75 7.52 25.77
C PRO A 81 4.45 7.24 25.01
N TYR A 82 3.73 8.29 24.64
CA TYR A 82 2.45 8.23 23.94
C TYR A 82 2.56 7.95 22.43
N VAL A 83 3.77 8.00 21.85
CA VAL A 83 3.98 7.86 20.40
C VAL A 83 3.51 6.51 19.87
N TRP A 84 3.64 5.45 20.67
CA TRP A 84 3.16 4.11 20.32
C TRP A 84 1.64 4.08 20.19
N LYS A 85 0.94 4.71 21.15
CA LYS A 85 -0.53 4.86 21.12
C LYS A 85 -0.98 5.69 19.91
N LEU A 86 -0.23 6.74 19.55
CA LEU A 86 -0.52 7.51 18.34
C LEU A 86 -0.37 6.67 17.08
N ALA A 87 0.71 5.90 16.95
CA ALA A 87 0.92 5.04 15.79
C ALA A 87 -0.15 3.94 15.66
N GLU A 88 -0.60 3.38 16.78
CA GLU A 88 -1.69 2.40 16.82
C GLU A 88 -3.03 3.04 16.42
N MET A 89 -3.44 4.13 17.08
CA MET A 89 -4.69 4.85 16.81
C MET A 89 -4.76 5.31 15.35
N HIS A 90 -3.64 5.80 14.83
CA HIS A 90 -3.53 6.28 13.46
C HIS A 90 -3.05 5.21 12.47
N ARG A 91 -3.03 3.93 12.86
CA ARG A 91 -2.77 2.80 11.95
C ARG A 91 -1.51 3.01 11.10
N LEU A 92 -0.45 3.53 11.70
CA LEU A 92 0.78 3.91 11.01
C LEU A 92 1.75 2.75 10.85
N GLY A 93 1.40 1.55 11.33
CA GLY A 93 2.26 0.37 11.33
C GLY A 93 3.18 0.29 12.55
N SER A 94 3.46 -0.93 12.98
CA SER A 94 4.23 -1.27 14.19
C SER A 94 5.68 -0.79 14.18
N VAL A 95 6.30 -0.68 13.00
CA VAL A 95 7.70 -0.24 12.85
C VAL A 95 7.84 1.29 12.89
N THR A 96 6.76 2.02 12.61
CA THR A 96 6.81 3.48 12.48
C THR A 96 7.28 4.19 13.74
N PRO A 97 6.85 3.82 14.98
CA PRO A 97 7.43 4.36 16.21
C PRO A 97 8.96 4.21 16.26
N HIS A 98 9.49 3.03 15.94
CA HIS A 98 10.94 2.81 15.98
C HIS A 98 11.69 3.74 15.02
N HIS A 99 11.21 3.90 13.79
CA HIS A 99 11.78 4.85 12.84
C HIS A 99 11.66 6.30 13.32
N PHE A 100 10.54 6.65 13.95
CA PHE A 100 10.36 7.97 14.56
C PHE A 100 11.43 8.25 15.63
N PHE A 101 11.66 7.32 16.57
CA PHE A 101 12.68 7.51 17.60
C PHE A 101 14.09 7.58 17.02
N THR A 102 14.42 6.74 16.05
CA THR A 102 15.73 6.82 15.36
C THR A 102 15.93 8.19 14.70
N GLU A 103 14.90 8.74 14.05
CA GLU A 103 15.00 10.04 13.40
C GLU A 103 14.98 11.20 14.41
N LEU A 104 14.25 11.08 15.51
CA LEU A 104 14.22 12.05 16.60
C LEU A 104 15.58 12.13 17.31
N GLU A 105 16.19 10.99 17.62
CA GLU A 105 17.55 10.91 18.18
C GLU A 105 18.58 11.58 17.26
N ARG A 106 18.50 11.32 15.95
CA ARG A 106 19.38 11.96 14.96
C ARG A 106 19.17 13.47 14.86
N ALA A 107 17.93 13.93 15.02
CA ALA A 107 17.60 15.35 14.97
C ALA A 107 17.97 16.08 16.27
N GLY A 108 17.94 15.38 17.41
CA GLY A 108 18.22 15.92 18.74
C GLY A 108 17.07 16.72 19.36
N SER A 109 16.01 17.02 18.62
CA SER A 109 14.76 17.58 19.17
C SER A 109 13.60 17.39 18.18
N LEU A 110 12.37 17.55 18.66
CA LEU A 110 11.18 17.46 17.83
C LEU A 110 11.12 18.62 16.81
N GLU A 111 11.56 19.83 17.20
CA GLU A 111 11.69 21.00 16.31
C GLU A 111 12.65 20.72 15.16
N ARG A 112 13.84 20.22 15.46
CA ARG A 112 14.83 19.91 14.43
C ARG A 112 14.36 18.78 13.52
N LEU A 113 13.60 17.81 14.04
CA LEU A 113 12.98 16.75 13.25
C LEU A 113 11.93 17.32 12.30
N VAL A 114 11.04 18.18 12.80
CA VAL A 114 9.99 18.85 12.01
C VAL A 114 10.59 19.74 10.93
N ASP A 115 11.61 20.53 11.25
CA ASP A 115 12.32 21.37 10.27
C ASP A 115 13.01 20.54 9.19
N LYS A 116 13.65 19.43 9.56
CA LYS A 116 14.23 18.47 8.61
C LYS A 116 13.15 17.91 7.68
N MET A 117 12.00 17.54 8.21
CA MET A 117 10.89 17.00 7.43
C MET A 117 10.27 18.05 6.50
N LYS A 118 10.14 19.32 6.91
CA LYS A 118 9.68 20.40 6.01
C LYS A 118 10.55 20.52 4.77
N ARG A 119 11.87 20.35 4.91
CA ARG A 119 12.83 20.40 3.80
C ARG A 119 12.83 19.15 2.91
N LEU A 120 12.39 18.00 3.44
CA LEU A 120 12.43 16.70 2.76
C LEU A 120 11.09 15.95 2.86
N PRO A 121 10.02 16.42 2.19
CA PRO A 121 8.68 15.90 2.37
C PRO A 121 8.43 14.48 1.84
N SER A 122 9.26 13.99 0.92
CA SER A 122 9.04 12.72 0.20
C SER A 122 9.48 11.45 0.96
N ARG A 123 10.28 11.57 2.03
CA ARG A 123 10.81 10.39 2.76
C ARG A 123 9.97 10.05 4.00
N ALA A 124 9.71 8.75 4.18
CA ALA A 124 9.11 8.15 5.37
C ALA A 124 7.72 8.73 5.77
N ARG A 125 6.75 8.59 4.86
CA ARG A 125 5.37 9.12 4.99
C ARG A 125 4.70 8.82 6.35
N THR A 126 4.83 7.61 6.89
CA THR A 126 4.24 7.26 8.20
C THR A 126 5.00 7.88 9.37
N THR A 127 6.32 7.97 9.30
CA THR A 127 7.16 8.63 10.32
C THR A 127 6.90 10.14 10.35
N ARG A 128 6.70 10.75 9.18
CA ARG A 128 6.28 12.15 9.06
C ARG A 128 4.93 12.41 9.72
N GLU A 129 3.94 11.54 9.45
CA GLU A 129 2.62 11.66 10.09
C GLU A 129 2.72 11.48 11.61
N LEU A 130 3.55 10.56 12.08
CA LEU A 130 3.77 10.37 13.51
C LEU A 130 4.45 11.60 14.16
N ALA A 131 5.41 12.22 13.48
CA ALA A 131 6.01 13.48 13.92
C ALA A 131 5.02 14.65 13.93
N ARG A 132 4.12 14.72 12.94
CA ARG A 132 3.04 15.71 12.91
C ARG A 132 2.09 15.54 14.10
N LEU A 133 1.71 14.30 14.42
CA LEU A 133 0.84 13.99 15.56
C LEU A 133 1.51 14.29 16.90
N ALA A 134 2.79 13.95 17.05
CA ALA A 134 3.57 14.34 18.23
C ALA A 134 3.63 15.86 18.38
N TRP A 135 3.95 16.59 17.31
CA TRP A 135 3.95 18.06 17.31
C TRP A 135 2.60 18.65 17.69
N GLN A 136 1.52 18.14 17.08
CA GLN A 136 0.16 18.60 17.38
C GLN A 136 -0.20 18.39 18.84
N LYS A 137 0.24 17.30 19.45
CA LYS A 137 0.03 17.05 20.86
C LYS A 137 0.82 17.98 21.76
N GLU A 138 2.08 18.26 21.43
CA GLU A 138 2.97 19.12 22.23
C GLU A 138 2.68 20.62 22.08
N ARG A 139 2.23 21.06 20.89
CA ARG A 139 2.10 22.48 20.54
C ARG A 139 0.66 22.94 20.30
N GLY A 140 -0.30 22.02 20.19
CA GLY A 140 -1.71 22.32 19.91
C GLY A 140 -2.00 22.69 18.44
N GLU A 141 -0.98 22.87 17.61
CA GLU A 141 -1.09 23.20 16.19
C GLU A 141 -0.40 22.14 15.31
N SER A 142 -0.72 22.09 14.02
CA SER A 142 -0.10 21.13 13.10
C SER A 142 0.98 21.82 12.26
N PRO A 143 2.20 21.29 12.15
CA PRO A 143 3.29 21.94 11.41
C PRO A 143 3.11 21.88 9.88
N TRP A 144 2.20 21.02 9.42
CA TRP A 144 1.72 20.88 8.04
C TRP A 144 0.33 20.18 8.05
N PRO A 145 -0.42 20.17 6.94
CA PRO A 145 -1.72 19.50 6.87
C PRO A 145 -1.64 18.01 7.24
N ALA A 146 -2.72 17.47 7.82
CA ALA A 146 -2.78 16.06 8.16
C ALA A 146 -2.67 15.20 6.90
N MET A 147 -2.01 14.05 7.01
CA MET A 147 -2.03 13.05 5.96
C MET A 147 -3.48 12.58 5.77
N LYS A 148 -4.17 13.11 4.75
CA LYS A 148 -5.51 12.65 4.35
C LYS A 148 -5.38 11.15 4.06
N ARG A 149 -5.98 10.30 4.90
CA ARG A 149 -6.34 8.95 4.46
C ARG A 149 -7.43 9.17 3.44
N SER A 150 -7.34 8.49 2.30
CA SER A 150 -8.44 8.57 1.36
C SER A 150 -9.71 8.09 2.02
N SER A 151 -10.63 9.02 2.25
CA SER A 151 -11.92 8.76 2.90
C SER A 151 -12.95 8.24 1.89
N VAL A 152 -12.56 8.15 0.62
CA VAL A 152 -13.41 7.67 -0.46
C VAL A 152 -13.56 6.15 -0.35
N MET A 153 -14.81 5.73 -0.12
CA MET A 153 -15.22 4.33 -0.18
C MET A 153 -15.54 3.96 -1.63
N ILE A 154 -14.78 3.03 -2.21
CA ILE A 154 -15.05 2.46 -3.53
C ILE A 154 -15.91 1.21 -3.31
N VAL A 155 -17.14 1.22 -3.82
CA VAL A 155 -18.09 0.11 -3.72
C VAL A 155 -18.18 -0.67 -5.03
N GLU A 156 -18.64 -1.91 -4.99
CA GLU A 156 -18.88 -2.68 -6.20
C GLU A 156 -20.05 -2.07 -7.00
N PRO A 157 -20.00 -2.05 -8.35
CA PRO A 157 -21.16 -1.68 -9.15
C PRO A 157 -22.35 -2.57 -8.81
N SER A 158 -23.51 -1.96 -8.56
CA SER A 158 -24.73 -2.68 -8.18
C SER A 158 -25.37 -3.45 -9.34
N CYS A 159 -24.98 -3.17 -10.59
CA CYS A 159 -25.52 -3.82 -11.78
C CYS A 159 -24.65 -5.00 -12.28
N PRO A 160 -25.27 -6.00 -12.96
CA PRO A 160 -24.59 -7.14 -13.57
C PRO A 160 -23.53 -6.76 -14.61
N ALA A 161 -22.54 -7.63 -14.82
CA ALA A 161 -21.37 -7.40 -15.67
C ALA A 161 -21.67 -6.93 -17.10
N ASP A 162 -22.79 -7.37 -17.66
CA ASP A 162 -23.29 -7.13 -19.02
C ASP A 162 -24.25 -5.93 -19.12
N HIS A 163 -24.56 -5.25 -18.01
CA HIS A 163 -25.45 -4.11 -18.01
C HIS A 163 -24.84 -2.91 -18.79
N PRO A 164 -25.60 -2.26 -19.69
CA PRO A 164 -25.07 -1.19 -20.55
C PRO A 164 -24.45 -0.02 -19.77
N ASP A 165 -25.02 0.32 -18.61
CA ASP A 165 -24.54 1.43 -17.79
C ASP A 165 -23.43 1.06 -16.79
N ARG A 166 -22.98 -0.19 -16.75
CA ARG A 166 -21.99 -0.63 -15.76
C ARG A 166 -20.67 0.11 -15.89
N GLY A 167 -20.25 0.40 -17.13
CA GLY A 167 -19.05 1.19 -17.40
C GLY A 167 -19.12 2.58 -16.77
N LEU A 168 -20.26 3.26 -16.92
CA LEU A 168 -20.50 4.57 -16.32
C LEU A 168 -20.54 4.50 -14.79
N GLN A 169 -21.18 3.47 -14.22
CA GLN A 169 -21.23 3.29 -12.76
C GLN A 169 -19.84 3.06 -12.15
N CYS A 170 -18.97 2.32 -12.84
CA CYS A 170 -17.56 2.17 -12.44
C CYS A 170 -16.84 3.52 -12.40
N GLN A 171 -17.03 4.36 -13.43
CA GLN A 171 -16.39 5.68 -13.50
C GLN A 171 -16.83 6.59 -12.35
N ILE A 172 -18.15 6.73 -12.12
CA ILE A 172 -18.72 7.55 -11.04
C ILE A 172 -18.23 7.08 -9.67
N THR A 173 -18.06 5.77 -9.48
CA THR A 173 -17.61 5.21 -8.21
C THR A 173 -16.12 5.46 -7.95
N LEU A 174 -15.30 5.48 -9.00
CA LEU A 174 -13.86 5.71 -8.90
C LEU A 174 -13.47 7.20 -8.90
N GLU A 175 -14.31 8.05 -9.49
CA GLU A 175 -14.05 9.49 -9.66
C GLU A 175 -13.65 10.21 -8.37
N PRO A 176 -14.34 10.05 -7.21
CA PRO A 176 -13.93 10.77 -6.01
C PRO A 176 -12.54 10.36 -5.50
N ALA A 177 -12.16 9.09 -5.69
CA ALA A 177 -10.83 8.60 -5.29
C ALA A 177 -9.74 9.11 -6.23
N LEU A 178 -10.08 9.25 -7.52
CA LEU A 178 -9.22 9.87 -8.52
C LEU A 178 -9.01 11.36 -8.23
N GLN A 179 -10.09 12.09 -7.91
CA GLN A 179 -10.04 13.51 -7.56
C GLN A 179 -9.15 13.76 -6.34
N GLU A 180 -9.28 12.95 -5.29
CA GLU A 180 -8.43 13.07 -4.11
C GLU A 180 -6.96 12.72 -4.40
N LEU A 181 -6.70 11.85 -5.37
CA LEU A 181 -5.33 11.58 -5.83
C LEU A 181 -4.75 12.78 -6.58
N VAL A 182 -5.53 13.40 -7.47
CA VAL A 182 -5.15 14.59 -8.23
C VAL A 182 -4.84 15.75 -7.27
N GLU A 183 -5.73 16.03 -6.32
CA GLU A 183 -5.53 17.09 -5.32
C GLU A 183 -4.26 16.87 -4.52
N ARG A 184 -3.98 15.64 -4.07
CA ARG A 184 -2.76 15.33 -3.31
C ARG A 184 -1.49 15.47 -4.15
N ALA A 185 -1.54 15.16 -5.44
CA ALA A 185 -0.42 15.35 -6.34
C ALA A 185 -0.16 16.84 -6.59
N ALA A 186 -1.22 17.63 -6.78
CA ALA A 186 -1.15 19.09 -6.92
C ALA A 186 -0.62 19.76 -5.64
N GLU A 187 -1.10 19.36 -4.46
CA GLU A 187 -0.57 19.79 -3.15
C GLU A 187 0.93 19.44 -2.99
N SER A 188 1.42 18.42 -3.71
CA SER A 188 2.83 18.02 -3.74
C SER A 188 3.65 18.75 -4.81
N GLY A 189 3.07 19.72 -5.51
CA GLY A 189 3.73 20.57 -6.50
C GLY A 189 3.73 20.04 -7.93
N TRP A 190 2.95 19.01 -8.24
CA TRP A 190 2.80 18.51 -9.61
C TRP A 190 1.87 19.45 -10.40
N THR A 191 2.17 19.67 -11.66
CA THR A 191 1.27 20.36 -12.59
C THR A 191 0.09 19.46 -12.98
N GLU A 192 -1.03 20.07 -13.37
CA GLU A 192 -2.21 19.30 -13.82
C GLU A 192 -1.87 18.38 -15.01
N ASP A 193 -1.05 18.85 -15.95
CA ASP A 193 -0.61 18.06 -17.11
C ASP A 193 0.21 16.85 -16.68
N GLU A 194 1.20 17.01 -15.78
CA GLU A 194 2.00 15.89 -15.27
C GLU A 194 1.13 14.83 -14.59
N ILE A 195 0.13 15.26 -13.82
CA ILE A 195 -0.81 14.37 -13.15
C ILE A 195 -1.65 13.61 -14.19
N ALA A 196 -2.22 14.33 -15.16
CA ALA A 196 -3.06 13.74 -16.19
C ALA A 196 -2.31 12.71 -17.05
N TYR A 197 -1.11 13.06 -17.53
CA TYR A 197 -0.27 12.14 -18.32
C TYR A 197 0.12 10.90 -17.52
N ALA A 198 0.56 11.06 -16.27
CA ALA A 198 0.92 9.92 -15.44
C ALA A 198 -0.26 8.97 -15.20
N LEU A 199 -1.46 9.51 -14.97
CA LEU A 199 -2.67 8.72 -14.77
C LEU A 199 -3.07 7.96 -16.05
N LEU A 200 -2.96 8.59 -17.22
CA LEU A 200 -3.23 7.95 -18.51
C LEU A 200 -2.28 6.78 -18.79
N GLU A 201 -0.97 6.98 -18.59
CA GLU A 201 0.03 5.93 -18.79
C GLU A 201 -0.21 4.73 -17.86
N LEU A 202 -0.50 4.99 -16.59
CA LEU A 202 -0.80 3.93 -15.61
C LEU A 202 -2.08 3.16 -15.96
N ALA A 203 -3.13 3.87 -16.40
CA ALA A 203 -4.38 3.25 -16.82
C ALA A 203 -4.21 2.42 -18.10
N GLY A 204 -3.48 2.94 -19.09
CA GLY A 204 -3.20 2.24 -20.35
C GLY A 204 -2.37 0.97 -20.15
N ALA A 205 -1.33 1.03 -19.32
CA ALA A 205 -0.54 -0.14 -18.95
C ALA A 205 -1.41 -1.23 -18.30
N ARG A 206 -2.34 -0.84 -17.42
CA ARG A 206 -3.26 -1.78 -16.77
C ARG A 206 -4.24 -2.44 -17.75
N LEU A 207 -4.81 -1.65 -18.67
CA LEU A 207 -5.73 -2.17 -19.67
C LEU A 207 -5.07 -3.22 -20.57
N THR A 208 -3.86 -2.93 -21.03
CA THR A 208 -3.08 -3.84 -21.89
C THR A 208 -2.84 -5.19 -21.23
N GLU A 209 -2.58 -5.20 -19.92
CA GLU A 209 -2.41 -6.43 -19.15
C GLU A 209 -3.71 -7.23 -18.99
N CYS A 210 -4.83 -6.54 -18.71
CA CYS A 210 -6.15 -7.18 -18.64
C CYS A 210 -6.52 -7.86 -19.97
N GLN A 211 -6.21 -7.22 -21.09
CA GLN A 211 -6.44 -7.77 -22.43
C GLN A 211 -5.58 -9.02 -22.68
N ARG A 212 -4.28 -8.99 -22.37
CA ARG A 212 -3.38 -10.15 -22.49
C ARG A 212 -3.84 -11.34 -21.64
N HIS A 213 -4.36 -11.08 -20.44
CA HIS A 213 -4.91 -12.11 -19.56
C HIS A 213 -6.23 -12.71 -20.07
N PHE A 214 -6.97 -11.97 -20.91
CA PHE A 214 -8.19 -12.44 -21.55
C PHE A 214 -7.86 -13.29 -22.80
N GLU A 215 -6.89 -12.85 -23.61
CA GLU A 215 -6.40 -13.58 -24.78
C GLU A 215 -5.74 -14.92 -24.40
N GLY A 216 -4.97 -14.97 -23.30
CA GLY A 216 -4.39 -16.20 -22.78
C GLY A 216 -5.39 -17.18 -22.14
N ARG A 217 -6.67 -16.80 -22.01
CA ARG A 217 -7.73 -17.62 -21.41
C ARG A 217 -8.71 -18.20 -22.45
N MET A 218 -8.52 -17.90 -23.74
CA MET A 218 -9.27 -18.53 -24.83
C MET A 218 -8.73 -19.96 -25.07
N PRO A 219 -9.55 -21.02 -24.96
CA PRO A 219 -9.12 -22.36 -25.31
C PRO A 219 -8.80 -22.45 -26.81
N GLN A 220 -7.62 -22.99 -27.16
CA GLN A 220 -7.12 -23.15 -28.55
C GLN A 220 -7.84 -24.23 -29.38
N HIS A 221 -9.13 -24.49 -29.18
CA HIS A 221 -9.84 -25.51 -29.96
C HIS A 221 -11.17 -25.02 -30.50
N ALA A 222 -11.10 -24.27 -31.61
CA ALA A 222 -12.17 -24.19 -32.59
C ALA A 222 -11.65 -23.67 -33.95
N VAL A 223 -10.72 -24.41 -34.59
CA VAL A 223 -10.54 -24.32 -36.04
C VAL A 223 -10.31 -25.73 -36.59
N ALA A 224 -11.40 -26.44 -36.86
CA ALA A 224 -11.42 -27.60 -37.74
C ALA A 224 -12.74 -27.62 -38.52
N GLY A 225 -12.87 -26.65 -39.43
CA GLY A 225 -13.69 -26.68 -40.62
C GLY A 225 -12.92 -25.81 -41.62
N THR A 226 -12.66 -26.17 -42.88
CA THR A 226 -13.43 -27.01 -43.80
C THR A 226 -12.50 -27.26 -44.99
N ALA A 227 -12.19 -28.51 -45.35
CA ALA A 227 -11.58 -28.82 -46.64
C ALA A 227 -11.76 -30.31 -46.96
N ALA A 228 -12.82 -30.64 -47.71
CA ALA A 228 -12.85 -31.82 -48.55
C ALA A 228 -13.64 -31.44 -49.81
N ILE A 229 -12.91 -30.93 -50.80
CA ILE A 229 -13.33 -30.76 -52.17
C ILE A 229 -13.08 -32.09 -52.88
N GLY A 230 -14.14 -32.60 -53.53
CA GLY A 230 -14.25 -33.60 -54.58
C GLY A 230 -13.10 -34.57 -54.87
N ASP A 231 -13.42 -35.86 -54.81
CA ASP A 231 -12.89 -36.86 -55.74
C ASP A 231 -14.00 -37.23 -56.74
N VAL A 232 -13.71 -36.95 -58.01
CA VAL A 232 -14.37 -37.44 -59.21
C VAL A 232 -13.42 -38.50 -59.78
N ASP A 233 -13.87 -39.74 -59.90
CA ASP A 233 -13.69 -40.61 -61.08
C ASP A 233 -14.03 -42.08 -60.78
N ALA A 234 -15.09 -42.56 -61.45
CA ALA A 234 -15.22 -43.83 -62.19
C ALA A 234 -16.70 -44.25 -62.32
#